data_AF-A0A2N1N5W4-F1
#
_entry.id   AF-A0A2N1N5W4-F1
#
_cell.length_a   1.000
_cell.length_b   1.000
_cell.length_c   1.000
_cell.angle_alpha   90.00
_cell.angle_beta   90.00
_cell.angle_gamma   90.00
#
_symmetry.space_group_name_H-M   'P 1'
#
loop_
_entity.id
_entity.type
_entity.pdbx_description
1 polymer ?
#
loop_
_entity_poly.entity_id
_entity_poly.type
_entity_poly.pdbx_seq_one_letter_code
_entity_poly.pdbx_strand_id
1 'polypeptide(L)' 'FELYHKAANSGYSLAQYNLGLMYEYGKGIEKDINQAIYWYEKSAKQGYQLAQNRLEIIMTKNKIKIKNFTTHSIKNIFKR' A
#
# COMPACT_ATOMS: atom_id res chain seq x y z
N PHE A 1 -16.30 -0.04 -7.80
CA PHE A 1 -15.02 0.70 -7.97
C PHE A 1 -15.27 2.19 -8.18
N GLU A 2 -16.05 2.58 -9.19
CA GLU A 2 -16.27 4.00 -9.56
C GLU A 2 -16.81 4.91 -8.44
N LEU A 3 -17.78 4.45 -7.64
CA LEU A 3 -18.31 5.24 -6.52
C LEU A 3 -17.25 5.55 -5.46
N TYR A 4 -16.42 4.56 -5.10
CA TYR A 4 -15.29 4.78 -4.19
C TYR A 4 -14.25 5.70 -4.81
N HIS A 5 -13.98 5.57 -6.10
CA HIS A 5 -13.05 6.45 -6.81
C HIS A 5 -13.52 7.91 -6.81
N LYS A 6 -14.81 8.15 -7.11
CA LYS A 6 -15.40 9.50 -7.06
C LYS A 6 -15.36 10.10 -5.66
N ALA A 7 -15.75 9.32 -4.64
CA ALA A 7 -15.70 9.77 -3.26
C ALA A 7 -14.25 10.02 -2.76
N ALA A 8 -13.31 9.14 -3.10
CA ALA A 8 -11.90 9.29 -2.74
C ALA A 8 -11.29 10.56 -3.36
N ASN A 9 -11.64 10.86 -4.62
CA ASN A 9 -11.24 12.10 -5.30
C ASN A 9 -11.90 13.34 -4.70
N SER A 10 -13.09 13.22 -4.11
CA SER A 10 -13.76 14.30 -3.38
C SER A 10 -13.18 14.53 -1.98
N GLY A 11 -12.12 13.81 -1.60
CA GLY A 11 -11.40 14.02 -0.35
C GLY A 11 -11.86 13.14 0.82
N TYR A 12 -12.91 12.32 0.68
CA TYR A 12 -13.40 11.51 1.79
C TYR A 12 -12.35 10.47 2.25
N SER A 13 -11.79 10.67 3.46
CA SER A 13 -10.70 9.84 4.00
C SER A 13 -11.05 8.35 4.09
N LEU A 14 -12.28 8.01 4.48
CA LEU A 14 -12.78 6.63 4.47
C LEU A 14 -12.81 6.02 3.05
N ALA A 15 -13.25 6.80 2.05
CA ALA A 15 -13.29 6.33 0.66
C ALA A 15 -11.87 6.14 0.09
N GLN A 16 -10.95 7.05 0.41
CA GLN A 16 -9.53 6.90 0.07
C GLN A 16 -8.93 5.64 0.71
N TYR A 17 -9.22 5.39 2.00
CA TYR A 17 -8.81 4.15 2.66
C TYR A 17 -9.36 2.90 1.96
N ASN A 18 -10.66 2.90 1.64
CA ASN A 18 -11.29 1.76 0.96
C ASN A 18 -10.72 1.55 -0.45
N LEU A 19 -10.40 2.62 -1.18
CA LEU A 19 -9.76 2.51 -2.48
C LEU A 19 -8.33 1.94 -2.35
N GLY A 20 -7.60 2.33 -1.31
CA GLY A 20 -6.33 1.71 -0.94
C GLY A 20 -6.46 0.20 -0.69
N LEU A 21 -7.48 -0.23 0.05
CA LEU A 21 -7.78 -1.65 0.27
C LEU A 21 -8.09 -2.39 -1.03
N MET A 22 -8.85 -1.77 -1.94
CA MET A 22 -9.18 -2.36 -3.23
C MET A 22 -7.92 -2.65 -4.05
N TYR A 23 -7.01 -1.68 -4.14
CA TYR A 23 -5.73 -1.84 -4.82
C TYR A 23 -4.80 -2.83 -4.09
N GLU A 24 -4.79 -2.86 -2.76
CA GLU A 24 -3.91 -3.77 -2.02
C GLU A 24 -4.29 -5.24 -2.19
N TYR A 25 -5.59 -5.51 -2.20
CA TYR A 25 -6.13 -6.87 -2.27
C TYR A 25 -6.59 -7.29 -3.66
N GLY A 26 -6.59 -6.38 -4.64
CA GLY A 26 -7.14 -6.63 -5.97
C GLY A 26 -8.66 -6.87 -5.95
N LYS A 27 -9.41 -6.17 -5.09
CA LYS A 27 -10.86 -6.36 -4.97
C LYS A 27 -11.58 -5.56 -6.04
N GLY A 28 -11.95 -6.23 -7.14
CA GLY A 28 -12.68 -5.60 -8.26
C GLY A 28 -11.83 -4.64 -9.09
N ILE A 29 -10.52 -4.66 -8.89
CA ILE A 29 -9.49 -4.02 -9.73
C ILE A 29 -8.21 -4.85 -9.62
N GLU A 30 -7.29 -4.72 -10.58
CA GLU A 30 -5.95 -5.30 -10.47
C GLU A 30 -5.24 -4.81 -9.20
N LYS A 31 -4.49 -5.73 -8.58
CA LYS A 31 -3.72 -5.43 -7.39
C LYS A 31 -2.53 -4.54 -7.73
N ASP A 32 -2.44 -3.39 -7.06
CA ASP A 32 -1.32 -2.46 -7.19
C ASP A 32 -0.96 -1.87 -5.82
N ILE A 33 0.18 -2.29 -5.27
CA ILE A 33 0.65 -1.83 -3.96
C ILE A 33 1.04 -0.34 -3.99
N ASN A 34 1.53 0.19 -5.11
CA ASN A 34 1.92 1.60 -5.19
C ASN A 34 0.70 2.50 -5.15
N GLN A 35 -0.37 2.12 -5.87
CA GLN A 35 -1.66 2.81 -5.78
C GLN A 35 -2.28 2.68 -4.39
N ALA A 36 -2.18 1.51 -3.76
CA ALA A 36 -2.64 1.34 -2.38
C ALA A 36 -1.97 2.33 -1.42
N ILE A 37 -0.63 2.43 -1.48
CA ILE A 37 0.16 3.38 -0.68
C ILE A 37 -0.29 4.83 -0.94
N TYR A 38 -0.44 5.23 -2.20
CA TYR A 38 -0.89 6.58 -2.57
C TYR A 38 -2.22 6.95 -1.90
N TRP A 39 -3.21 6.06 -1.93
CA TRP A 39 -4.52 6.31 -1.34
C TRP A 39 -4.50 6.27 0.19
N TYR A 40 -3.72 5.37 0.79
CA TYR A 40 -3.53 5.35 2.24
C TYR A 40 -2.82 6.60 2.74
N GLU A 41 -1.81 7.12 2.04
CA GLU A 41 -1.15 8.38 2.41
C GLU A 41 -2.11 9.57 2.41
N LYS A 42 -2.97 9.69 1.39
CA LYS A 42 -4.00 10.74 1.37
C LYS A 42 -4.96 10.63 2.56
N SER A 43 -5.43 9.42 2.87
CA SER A 43 -6.33 9.19 4.00
C SER A 43 -5.65 9.43 5.36
N ALA A 44 -4.39 8.98 5.49
CA ALA A 44 -3.56 9.15 6.68
C ALA A 44 -3.23 10.62 6.99
N LYS A 45 -2.97 11.44 5.95
CA LYS A 45 -2.75 12.89 6.08
C LYS A 45 -3.97 13.64 6.64
N GLN A 46 -5.16 13.06 6.49
CA GLN A 46 -6.40 13.57 7.07
C GLN A 46 -6.68 13.04 8.48
N GLY A 47 -5.73 12.33 9.10
CA GLY A 47 -5.88 11.79 10.45
C GLY A 47 -6.65 10.47 10.53
N TYR A 48 -6.91 9.79 9.41
CA TYR A 48 -7.61 8.51 9.45
C TYR A 48 -6.69 7.39 9.96
N GLN A 49 -6.86 7.00 11.23
CA GLN A 49 -5.96 6.10 11.95
C GLN A 49 -5.77 4.74 11.26
N LEU A 50 -6.84 4.16 10.69
CA LEU A 50 -6.73 2.87 10.02
C LEU A 50 -5.85 2.94 8.76
N ALA A 51 -5.83 4.09 8.06
CA ALA A 51 -4.92 4.29 6.93
C ALA A 51 -3.48 4.44 7.39
N GLN A 52 -3.22 5.16 8.50
CA GLN A 52 -1.89 5.28 9.08
C GLN A 52 -1.32 3.91 9.48
N ASN A 53 -2.09 3.14 10.25
CA ASN A 53 -1.70 1.80 10.68
C ASN A 53 -1.45 0.88 9.47
N ARG A 54 -2.30 0.99 8.43
CA ARG A 54 -2.15 0.15 7.25
C ARG A 54 -0.93 0.51 6.41
N LEU A 55 -0.67 1.80 6.24
CA LEU A 55 0.51 2.32 5.56
C LEU A 55 1.80 1.84 6.24
N GLU A 56 1.85 1.90 7.57
CA GLU A 56 2.99 1.40 8.35
C GLU A 56 3.26 -0.10 8.12
N ILE A 57 2.21 -0.91 8.13
CA ILE A 57 2.30 -2.36 7.86
C ILE A 57 2.86 -2.63 6.46
N ILE A 58 2.38 -1.92 5.45
CA ILE A 58 2.81 -2.10 4.05
C ILE A 58 4.28 -1.69 3.88
N MET A 59 4.67 -0.53 4.41
CA MET A 59 6.04 -0.03 4.34
C MET A 59 7.03 -0.98 5.03
N THR A 60 6.64 -1.54 6.19
CA THR A 60 7.46 -2.51 6.92
C THR A 60 7.62 -3.81 6.14
N LYS A 61 6.53 -4.35 5.59
CA LYS A 61 6.57 -5.56 4.75
C LYS A 61 7.42 -5.36 3.49
N ASN A 62 7.30 -4.20 2.83
CA ASN A 62 8.10 -3.86 1.66
C ASN A 62 9.60 -3.77 2.01
N LYS A 63 9.97 -3.15 3.14
CA LYS A 63 11.37 -3.09 3.61
C LYS A 63 11.95 -4.47 3.90
N ILE A 64 11.17 -5.37 4.52
CA ILE A 64 11.58 -6.77 4.77
C ILE A 64 11.76 -7.51 3.45
N LYS A 65 10.84 -7.36 2.50
CA LYS A 65 10.94 -7.99 1.17
C LYS A 65 12.22 -7.56 0.46
N ILE A 66 12.56 -6.27 0.47
CA ILE A 66 13.79 -5.73 -0.12
C ILE A 66 15.02 -6.32 0.59
N LYS A 67 15.03 -6.35 1.93
CA LYS A 67 16.16 -6.91 2.71
C LYS A 67 16.36 -8.41 2.44
N ASN A 68 15.27 -9.17 2.32
CA ASN A 68 15.35 -10.60 2.01
C ASN A 68 15.82 -10.84 0.57
N PHE A 69 15.44 -9.97 -0.36
CA PHE A 69 15.90 -10.04 -1.74
C PHE A 69 17.41 -9.75 -1.85
N THR A 70 17.90 -8.69 -1.20
CA THR A 70 19.34 -8.33 -1.24
C THR A 70 20.22 -9.34 -0.52
N THR A 71 19.76 -9.92 0.60
CA THR A 71 20.55 -10.91 1.35
C THR A 71 20.65 -12.28 0.65
N HIS A 72 19.62 -12.70 -0.11
CA HIS A 72 19.66 -13.96 -0.85
C HIS A 72 20.47 -13.86 -2.15
N SER A 73 20.39 -12.73 -2.87
CA SER A 73 21.14 -12.54 -4.12
C SER A 73 22.64 -12.38 -3.90
N ILE A 74 23.07 -11.76 -2.79
CA ILE A 74 24.50 -11.52 -2.51
C ILE A 74 25.19 -12.77 -1.94
N LYS A 75 24.49 -13.62 -1.16
CA LYS A 75 25.07 -14.85 -0.58
C LYS A 75 25.57 -15.87 -1.60
N ASN A 76 25.03 -15.87 -2.82
CA ASN A 76 25.47 -16.75 -3.91
C ASN A 76 26.62 -16.19 -4.75
N ILE A 77 26.94 -14.90 -4.63
CA ILE A 77 28.04 -14.27 -5.36
C ILE A 77 29.38 -14.45 -4.63
N PHE A 78 29.35 -14.49 -3.29
CA PHE A 78 30.55 -14.70 -2.45
C PHE A 78 30.81 -16.17 -2.08
N LYS A 79 30.06 -17.12 -2.64
CA LYS A 79 30.22 -18.57 -2.41
C LYS A 79 30.88 -19.33 -3.57
N ARG A 80 31.45 -18.62 -4.55
CA ARG A 80 32.29 -19.20 -5.60
C ARG A 80 33.75 -18.88 -5.35
#